data_AF-A0AB37HR71-F1
#
_entry.id   AF-A0AB37HR71-F1
#
_cell.length_a   1.000
_cell.length_b   1.000
_cell.length_c   1.000
_cell.angle_alpha   90.00
_cell.angle_beta   90.00
_cell.angle_gamma   90.00
#
_symmetry.space_group_name_H-M   'P 1'
#
loop_
_entity.id
_entity.type
_entity.pdbx_description
1 polymer ?
#
loop_
_entity_poly.entity_id
_entity_poly.type
_entity_poly.pdbx_seq_one_letter_code
_entity_poly.pdbx_strand_id
1 'polypeptide(L)'
;MISPLYDKYQLHRKNWSRTMEDTGTAFAPIIPWSVTGAFIADTLKVPTGDYILFALMTYLGILFALIYIFTGFGIAKTRDCT
;
A
#
# COMPACT_ATOMS: atom_id res chain seq x y z
N MET A 1 -8.88 3.22 -15.27
CA MET A 1 -9.32 4.39 -14.46
C MET A 1 -8.14 5.23 -13.93
N ILE A 2 -7.04 4.63 -13.46
CA ILE A 2 -5.90 5.38 -12.85
C ILE A 2 -4.73 5.60 -13.84
N SER A 3 -4.61 4.77 -14.87
CA SER A 3 -3.59 4.88 -15.93
C SER A 3 -3.43 6.28 -16.55
N PRO A 4 -4.50 7.03 -16.91
CA PRO A 4 -4.34 8.37 -17.49
C PRO A 4 -3.77 9.42 -16.51
N LEU A 5 -3.85 9.19 -15.19
CA LEU A 5 -3.19 10.06 -14.21
C LEU A 5 -1.67 9.88 -14.25
N TYR A 6 -1.19 8.64 -14.32
CA TYR A 6 0.25 8.35 -14.43
C TYR A 6 0.82 8.90 -15.74
N ASP A 7 0.06 8.80 -16.84
CA ASP A 7 0.43 9.39 -18.13
C ASP A 7 0.49 10.94 -18.06
N LYS A 8 -0.43 11.60 -17.33
CA LYS A 8 -0.41 13.06 -17.08
C LYS A 8 0.79 13.51 -16.25
N TYR A 9 1.21 12.71 -15.27
CA TYR A 9 2.36 13.01 -14.40
C TYR A 9 3.71 12.49 -14.97
N GLN A 10 3.72 11.95 -16.19
CA GLN A 10 4.91 11.36 -16.83
C GLN A 10 5.59 10.26 -16.00
N LEU A 11 4.76 9.45 -15.32
CA LEU A 11 5.17 8.33 -14.48
C LEU A 11 4.96 7.01 -15.24
N HIS A 12 5.90 6.07 -15.09
CA HIS A 12 5.78 4.77 -15.73
C HIS A 12 4.72 3.89 -15.04
N ARG A 13 3.99 3.07 -15.81
CA ARG A 13 2.94 2.16 -15.30
C ARG A 13 3.44 1.11 -14.30
N LYS A 14 4.75 0.84 -14.28
CA LYS A 14 5.40 -0.03 -13.28
C LYS A 14 5.20 0.50 -11.86
N ASN A 15 5.22 1.82 -11.66
CA ASN A 15 4.98 2.41 -10.35
C ASN A 15 3.55 2.17 -9.90
N TRP A 16 2.59 2.18 -10.82
CA TRP A 16 1.20 1.87 -10.53
C TRP A 16 1.02 0.43 -10.06
N SER A 17 1.62 -0.54 -10.76
CA SER A 17 1.58 -1.94 -10.34
C SER A 17 2.19 -2.13 -8.94
N ARG A 18 3.29 -1.45 -8.66
CA ARG A 18 3.95 -1.48 -7.35
C ARG A 18 3.06 -0.89 -6.26
N THR A 19 2.53 0.31 -6.46
CA THR A 19 1.64 0.95 -5.48
C THR A 19 0.39 0.13 -5.22
N MET A 20 -0.16 -0.53 -6.26
CA MET A 20 -1.32 -1.40 -6.10
C MET A 20 -1.01 -2.64 -5.26
N GLU A 21 0.15 -3.26 -5.48
CA GLU A 21 0.63 -4.38 -4.66
C GLU A 21 0.86 -3.93 -3.21
N ASP A 22 1.65 -2.87 -3.00
CA ASP A 22 1.93 -2.30 -1.67
C ASP A 22 0.62 -1.97 -0.92
N THR A 23 -0.40 -1.43 -1.61
CA THR A 23 -1.69 -1.09 -0.99
C THR A 23 -2.45 -2.35 -0.57
N GLY A 24 -2.50 -3.38 -1.43
CA GLY A 24 -3.21 -4.62 -1.13
C GLY A 24 -2.59 -5.38 0.04
N THR A 25 -1.27 -5.50 0.06
CA THR A 25 -0.54 -6.30 1.04
C THR A 25 -0.43 -5.57 2.38
N ALA A 26 -0.20 -4.25 2.38
CA ALA A 26 -0.04 -3.49 3.61
C ALA A 26 -1.38 -3.19 4.31
N PHE A 27 -2.44 -2.80 3.59
CA PHE A 27 -3.73 -2.39 4.22
C PHE A 27 -4.62 -3.55 4.67
N ALA A 28 -4.43 -4.76 4.13
CA ALA A 28 -5.28 -5.91 4.42
C ALA A 28 -5.52 -6.20 5.92
N PRO A 29 -4.56 -6.02 6.85
CA PRO A 29 -4.79 -6.30 8.27
C PRO A 29 -5.69 -5.26 8.97
N ILE A 30 -5.72 -4.02 8.50
CA ILE A 30 -6.46 -2.92 9.15
C ILE A 30 -7.97 -3.01 8.88
N ILE A 31 -8.34 -3.63 7.75
CA ILE A 31 -9.72 -3.65 7.27
C ILE A 31 -10.47 -4.82 7.91
N PRO A 32 -11.53 -4.58 8.72
CA PRO A 32 -12.20 -5.65 9.46
C PRO A 32 -12.87 -6.71 8.56
N TRP A 33 -13.28 -6.33 7.35
CA TRP A 33 -13.85 -7.24 6.35
C TRP A 33 -12.81 -7.83 5.37
N SER A 34 -11.52 -7.63 5.63
CA SER A 34 -10.45 -8.30 4.88
C SER A 34 -10.23 -9.71 5.43
N VAL A 35 -9.81 -10.64 4.56
CA VAL A 35 -9.49 -12.03 4.94
C VAL A 35 -8.45 -12.07 6.06
N THR A 36 -7.39 -11.26 5.94
CA THR A 36 -6.33 -11.18 6.95
C THR A 36 -6.85 -10.58 8.25
N GLY A 37 -7.70 -9.54 8.16
CA GLY A 37 -8.26 -8.88 9.34
C GLY A 37 -9.22 -9.78 10.12
N ALA A 38 -10.06 -10.54 9.41
CA ALA A 38 -10.95 -11.52 10.01
C ALA A 38 -10.17 -12.68 10.66
N PHE A 39 -9.09 -13.15 10.03
CA PHE A 39 -8.23 -14.20 10.57
C PHE A 39 -7.57 -13.80 11.90
N ILE A 40 -7.05 -12.56 11.99
CA ILE A 40 -6.43 -12.04 13.22
C ILE A 40 -7.47 -11.88 14.33
N ALA A 41 -8.65 -11.35 13.99
CA ALA A 41 -9.75 -11.18 14.95
C ALA A 41 -10.22 -12.53 15.54
N ASP A 42 -10.36 -13.56 14.70
CA ASP A 42 -10.81 -14.89 15.11
C ASP A 42 -9.75 -15.62 15.95
N THR A 43 -8.47 -15.49 15.56
CA THR A 43 -7.35 -16.13 16.28
C THR A 43 -7.13 -15.53 17.67
N LEU A 44 -7.16 -14.19 17.79
CA LEU A 44 -6.92 -13.51 19.05
C LEU A 44 -8.20 -13.29 19.88
N LYS A 45 -9.39 -13.57 19.31
CA LYS A 45 -10.71 -13.28 19.89
C LYS A 45 -10.89 -11.82 20.34
N VAL A 46 -10.25 -10.88 19.64
CA VAL A 46 -10.36 -9.44 19.89
C VAL A 46 -10.97 -8.75 18.66
N PRO A 47 -11.78 -7.70 18.85
CA PRO A 47 -12.33 -6.92 17.74
C PRO A 47 -11.21 -6.22 16.96
N THR A 48 -11.43 -5.97 15.66
CA THR A 48 -10.44 -5.32 14.79
C THR A 48 -9.95 -3.96 15.29
N GLY A 49 -10.80 -3.21 16.00
CA GLY A 49 -10.42 -1.93 16.58
C GLY A 49 -9.30 -2.02 17.61
N ASP A 50 -9.19 -3.14 18.34
CA ASP A 50 -8.20 -3.28 19.41
C ASP A 50 -6.83 -3.67 18.86
N TYR A 51 -6.77 -4.55 17.85
CA TYR A 51 -5.49 -4.96 17.27
C TYR A 51 -4.96 -3.99 16.20
N ILE A 52 -5.78 -3.07 15.70
CA ILE A 52 -5.38 -2.11 14.66
C ILE A 52 -4.14 -1.32 15.10
N LEU A 53 -4.07 -0.92 16.38
CA LEU A 53 -2.94 -0.19 16.96
C LEU A 53 -1.65 -1.00 16.95
N PHE A 54 -1.76 -2.32 17.02
CA PHE A 54 -0.64 -3.25 17.04
C PHE A 54 -0.20 -3.68 15.62
N ALA A 55 -0.90 -3.23 14.57
CA ALA A 55 -0.53 -3.46 13.17
C ALA A 55 0.64 -2.56 12.72
N LEU A 56 1.72 -2.53 13.50
CA LEU A 56 2.91 -1.70 13.28
C LEU A 56 3.53 -1.89 11.90
N MET A 57 3.55 -3.13 11.39
CA MET A 57 4.11 -3.43 10.07
C MET A 57 3.32 -2.76 8.94
N THR A 58 2.00 -2.66 9.07
CA THR A 58 1.15 -1.94 8.11
C THR A 58 1.45 -0.44 8.15
N TYR A 59 1.55 0.15 9.34
CA TYR A 59 1.85 1.57 9.48
C TYR A 59 3.24 1.94 8.95
N LEU A 60 4.24 1.10 9.20
CA LEU A 60 5.58 1.27 8.64
C LEU A 60 5.58 1.16 7.12
N GLY A 61 4.83 0.20 6.54
CA GLY A 61 4.68 0.09 5.09
C GLY A 61 4.13 1.37 4.46
N ILE A 62 3.08 1.95 5.05
CA ILE A 62 2.50 3.24 4.61
C ILE A 62 3.52 4.37 4.75
N LEU A 63 4.25 4.42 5.88
CA LEU A 63 5.26 5.44 6.13
C LEU A 63 6.38 5.38 5.08
N PHE A 64 6.91 4.20 4.77
CA PHE A 64 7.93 4.04 3.74
C PHE A 64 7.41 4.39 2.35
N ALA A 65 6.18 3.98 2.01
CA ALA A 65 5.56 4.35 0.75
C ALA A 65 5.45 5.88 0.59
N LEU A 66 5.05 6.59 1.65
CA LEU A 66 5.03 8.06 1.65
C LEU A 66 6.44 8.64 1.49
N ILE A 67 7.43 8.13 2.22
CA ILE A 67 8.83 8.58 2.11
C ILE A 67 9.33 8.41 0.67
N TYR A 68 9.08 7.27 0.02
CA TYR A 68 9.48 7.04 -1.37
C TYR A 68 8.81 7.99 -2.36
N ILE A 69 7.53 8.32 -2.13
CA ILE A 69 6.80 9.29 -2.96
C ILE A 69 7.38 10.70 -2.78
N PHE A 70 7.65 11.14 -1.55
CA PHE A 70 8.21 12.47 -1.28
C PHE A 70 9.65 12.63 -1.74
N THR A 71 10.48 11.60 -1.55
CA THR A 71 11.89 11.63 -1.97
C THR A 71 12.06 11.40 -3.48
N GLY A 72 11.04 10.86 -4.15
CA GLY A 72 11.12 10.48 -5.57
C GLY A 72 12.09 9.33 -5.84
N PHE A 73 12.60 8.68 -4.80
CA PHE A 73 13.58 7.62 -4.91
C PHE A 73 12.93 6.34 -5.43
N GLY A 74 13.42 5.84 -6.57
CA GLY A 74 12.90 4.61 -7.20
C GLY A 74 11.62 4.78 -8.03
N ILE A 75 11.19 6.02 -8.30
CA ILE A 75 10.06 6.30 -9.19
C ILE A 75 10.52 6.27 -10.65
N ALA A 76 10.07 5.26 -11.41
CA ALA A 76 10.35 5.16 -12.84
C ALA A 76 9.56 6.22 -13.62
N LYS A 77 10.23 6.99 -14.47
CA LYS A 77 9.61 8.01 -15.32
C LYS A 77 9.37 7.44 -16.72
N THR A 78 8.43 8.03 -17.45
CA THR A 78 8.06 7.58 -18.81
C THR A 78 9.25 7.59 -19.79
N ARG A 79 10.31 8.36 -19.52
CA ARG A 79 11.52 8.45 -20.36
C ARG A 79 12.55 7.33 -20.14
N ASP A 80 12.42 6.51 -19.10
CA ASP A 80 13.41 5.48 -18.75
C ASP A 80 13.28 4.21 -19.62
N CYS A 81 12.44 4.25 -20.66
CA CYS A 81 12.26 3.17 -21.62
C CYS A 81 12.48 3.71 -23.03
N THR A 82 13.75 3.77 -23.43
CA THR A 82 14.18 3.51 -24.82
C THR A 82 15.00 2.23 -24.80
#